data_AF-A0A1I7MEN3-F1
#
_entry.id   AF-A0A1I7MEN3-F1
#
_cell.length_a   1.000
_cell.length_b   1.000
_cell.length_c   1.000
_cell.angle_alpha   90.00
_cell.angle_beta   90.00
_cell.angle_gamma   90.00
#
_symmetry.space_group_name_H-M   'P 1'
#
loop_
_entity.id
_entity.type
_entity.pdbx_description
1 polymer ?
#
loop_
_entity_poly.entity_id
_entity_poly.type
_entity_poly.pdbx_seq_one_letter_code
_entity_poly.pdbx_strand_id
1 'polypeptide(L)'
;MNVFVTLVLILAVVVAGGIVGVLSGRVRWAQPLQDPVSTVPPVLLPQHPRAQDLAQLRFATGLRGYRMDQVDHTLRRLALALEERDRRIAELEAERATISGTAHSSE
;
A
#
# COMPACT_ATOMS: atom_id res chain seq x y z
N MET A 1 -37.89 -4.68 42.40
CA MET A 1 -37.23 -3.43 41.99
C MET A 1 -35.80 -3.66 41.47
N ASN A 2 -35.06 -4.63 42.03
CA ASN A 2 -33.63 -4.81 41.75
C ASN A 2 -33.35 -5.38 40.35
N VAL A 3 -34.14 -6.35 39.87
CA VAL A 3 -33.92 -7.00 38.56
C VAL A 3 -34.04 -6.01 37.39
N PHE A 4 -35.02 -5.10 37.45
CA PHE A 4 -35.21 -4.07 36.43
C PHE A 4 -34.03 -3.09 36.40
N VAL A 5 -33.58 -2.64 37.58
CA VAL A 5 -32.42 -1.74 37.71
C VAL A 5 -31.15 -2.43 37.20
N THR A 6 -30.95 -3.72 37.51
CA THR A 6 -29.80 -4.49 37.03
C THR A 6 -29.82 -4.63 35.50
N LEU A 7 -31.00 -4.88 34.91
CA LEU A 7 -31.14 -5.03 33.45
C LEU A 7 -30.86 -3.73 32.70
N VAL A 8 -31.34 -2.60 33.24
CA VAL A 8 -31.04 -1.26 32.69
C VAL A 8 -29.55 -0.93 32.83
N LEU A 9 -28.92 -1.29 33.95
CA LEU A 9 -27.48 -1.06 34.17
C LEU A 9 -26.63 -1.86 33.17
N ILE A 10 -26.93 -3.15 32.97
CA ILE A 10 -26.23 -3.99 32.00
C ILE A 10 -26.38 -3.43 30.58
N LEU A 11 -27.60 -3.04 30.20
CA LEU A 11 -27.86 -2.43 28.89
C LEU A 11 -27.07 -1.14 28.70
N ALA A 12 -27.02 -0.28 29.72
CA ALA A 12 -26.25 0.97 29.67
C ALA A 12 -24.74 0.71 29.49
N VAL A 13 -24.18 -0.29 30.18
CA VAL A 13 -22.77 -0.68 30.05
C VAL A 13 -22.48 -1.22 28.65
N VAL A 14 -23.37 -2.04 28.08
CA VAL A 14 -23.22 -2.58 26.71
C VAL A 14 -23.25 -1.46 25.67
N VAL A 15 -24.19 -0.52 25.80
CA VAL A 15 -24.32 0.62 24.87
C VAL A 15 -23.09 1.54 24.98
N ALA A 16 -22.66 1.87 26.20
CA ALA A 16 -21.47 2.69 26.42
C ALA A 16 -20.20 2.02 25.87
N GLY A 17 -20.03 0.71 26.12
CA GLY A 17 -18.92 -0.08 25.58
C GLY A 17 -18.93 -0.14 24.06
N GLY A 18 -20.11 -0.29 23.45
CA GLY A 18 -20.29 -0.26 21.99
C GLY A 18 -19.88 1.08 21.38
N ILE A 19 -20.33 2.20 21.96
CA ILE A 19 -19.98 3.56 21.50
C ILE A 19 -18.47 3.81 21.59
N VAL A 20 -17.85 3.48 22.73
CA VAL A 20 -16.39 3.61 22.90
C VAL A 20 -15.62 2.73 21.91
N GLY A 21 -16.11 1.52 21.65
CA GLY A 21 -15.52 0.59 20.70
C GLY A 21 -15.60 1.07 19.24
N VAL A 22 -16.71 1.73 18.86
CA VAL A 22 -16.89 2.36 17.55
C VAL A 22 -15.97 3.58 17.40
N LEU A 23 -15.91 4.45 18.41
CA LEU A 23 -15.00 5.62 18.38
C LEU A 23 -13.51 5.22 18.39
N SER A 24 -13.14 4.14 19.09
CA SER A 24 -11.76 3.62 19.12
C SER A 24 -11.38 2.81 17.87
N GLY A 25 -12.27 2.65 16.89
CA GLY A 25 -12.01 1.85 15.68
C GLY A 25 -11.77 0.35 15.93
N ARG A 26 -12.05 -0.15 17.15
CA ARG A 26 -11.88 -1.56 17.52
C ARG A 26 -13.09 -2.43 17.20
N VAL A 27 -14.26 -1.84 17.01
CA VAL A 27 -15.45 -2.59 16.60
C VAL A 27 -15.48 -2.62 15.07
N ARG A 28 -14.59 -3.44 14.50
CA ARG A 28 -14.75 -3.91 13.12
C ARG A 28 -15.97 -4.82 13.11
N TRP A 29 -17.09 -4.25 12.68
CA TRP A 29 -18.27 -5.00 12.27
C TRP A 29 -17.84 -6.24 11.50
N ALA A 30 -18.35 -7.40 11.92
CA ALA A 30 -18.20 -8.64 11.20
C ALA A 30 -18.80 -8.46 9.80
N GLN A 31 -17.96 -8.05 8.83
CA GLN A 31 -18.36 -8.03 7.44
C GLN A 31 -18.45 -9.50 6.97
N PRO A 32 -19.55 -9.90 6.33
CA PRO A 32 -19.61 -11.18 5.66
C PRO A 32 -18.49 -11.21 4.62
N LEU A 33 -17.62 -12.21 4.77
CA LEU A 33 -16.47 -12.47 3.92
C LEU A 33 -16.98 -13.01 2.57
N GLN A 34 -17.49 -12.13 1.73
CA GLN A 34 -17.54 -12.39 0.30
C GLN A 34 -16.42 -11.58 -0.32
N ASP A 35 -15.21 -12.11 -0.23
CA ASP A 35 -14.10 -11.63 -1.04
C ASP A 35 -14.50 -11.87 -2.50
N PRO A 36 -14.69 -10.80 -3.32
CA PRO A 36 -14.76 -10.98 -4.75
C PRO A 36 -13.41 -11.58 -5.13
N VAL A 37 -13.41 -12.84 -5.56
CA VAL A 37 -12.23 -13.47 -6.13
C VAL A 37 -11.85 -12.59 -7.32
N SER A 38 -10.85 -11.75 -7.14
CA SER A 38 -10.39 -10.84 -8.16
C SER A 38 -9.83 -11.71 -9.29
N THR A 39 -10.63 -11.94 -10.33
CA THR A 39 -10.32 -12.79 -11.49
C THR A 39 -9.29 -12.14 -12.41
N VAL A 40 -8.66 -11.05 -11.99
CA VAL A 40 -7.60 -10.39 -12.76
C VAL A 40 -6.29 -11.07 -12.40
N PRO A 41 -5.59 -11.69 -13.38
CA PRO A 41 -4.28 -12.28 -13.13
C PRO A 41 -3.35 -11.21 -12.52
N PRO A 42 -2.54 -11.57 -11.52
CA PRO A 42 -1.65 -10.61 -10.87
C PRO A 42 -0.72 -10.01 -11.92
N VAL A 43 -0.81 -8.70 -12.14
CA VAL A 43 0.12 -7.98 -13.00
C VAL A 43 1.44 -7.93 -12.24
N LEU A 44 2.39 -8.81 -12.59
CA LEU A 44 3.70 -8.86 -11.97
C LEU A 44 4.64 -7.84 -12.59
N LEU A 45 5.63 -7.41 -11.81
CA LEU A 45 6.68 -6.52 -12.30
C LEU A 45 7.57 -7.27 -13.31
N PRO A 46 8.03 -6.59 -14.37
CA PRO A 46 9.04 -7.13 -15.27
C PRO A 46 10.38 -7.30 -14.54
N GLN A 47 11.29 -8.08 -15.13
CA GLN A 47 12.65 -8.30 -14.62
C GLN A 47 13.42 -7.00 -14.27
N HIS A 48 13.16 -5.92 -15.00
CA HIS A 48 13.74 -4.60 -14.78
C HIS A 48 12.60 -3.58 -14.62
N PRO A 49 12.07 -3.40 -13.40
CA PRO A 49 10.93 -2.53 -13.18
C PRO A 49 11.31 -1.05 -13.30
N ARG A 50 10.46 -0.28 -14.00
CA ARG A 50 10.51 1.17 -14.06
C ARG A 50 9.48 1.79 -13.12
N ALA A 51 9.65 3.07 -12.80
CA ALA A 51 8.71 3.81 -11.95
C ALA A 51 7.24 3.71 -12.42
N GLN A 52 7.01 3.79 -13.74
CA GLN A 52 5.70 3.64 -14.37
C GLN A 52 5.06 2.25 -14.20
N ASP A 53 5.86 1.20 -14.03
CA ASP A 53 5.35 -0.17 -13.95
C ASP A 53 4.73 -0.42 -12.57
N LEU A 54 5.16 0.32 -11.54
CA LEU A 54 4.58 0.27 -10.20
C LEU A 54 3.14 0.80 -10.14
N ALA A 55 2.76 1.74 -11.02
CA ALA A 55 1.39 2.27 -11.09
C ALA A 55 0.37 1.24 -11.63
N GLN A 56 0.86 0.27 -12.40
CA GLN A 56 0.04 -0.78 -13.01
C GLN A 56 -0.05 -2.05 -12.15
N LEU A 57 0.74 -2.12 -11.07
CA LEU A 57 0.78 -3.25 -10.16
C LEU A 57 -0.59 -3.41 -9.46
N ARG A 58 -1.12 -4.63 -9.47
CA ARG A 58 -2.38 -4.99 -8.80
C ARG A 58 -2.16 -6.23 -7.98
N PHE A 59 -2.32 -6.09 -6.67
CA PHE A 59 -2.20 -7.20 -5.72
C PHE A 59 -3.57 -7.82 -5.45
N ALA A 60 -3.63 -9.15 -5.39
CA ALA A 60 -4.82 -9.84 -4.92
C ALA A 60 -5.01 -9.62 -3.41
N THR A 61 -6.24 -9.44 -2.97
CA THR A 61 -6.61 -9.36 -1.55
C THR A 61 -6.70 -10.78 -0.98
N GLY A 62 -5.97 -11.07 0.10
CA GLY A 62 -6.00 -12.37 0.78
C GLY A 62 -6.34 -12.23 2.27
N LEU A 63 -6.75 -13.33 2.92
CA LEU A 63 -7.17 -13.37 4.34
C LEU A 63 -6.10 -12.86 5.34
N ARG A 64 -4.82 -12.84 4.97
CA ARG A 64 -3.74 -12.07 5.63
C ARG A 64 -3.30 -10.94 4.71
N GLY A 65 -4.13 -9.91 4.59
CA GLY A 65 -3.83 -8.74 3.77
C GLY A 65 -2.89 -7.78 4.48
N TYR A 66 -1.83 -7.35 3.81
CA TYR A 66 -1.18 -6.08 4.16
C TYR A 66 -2.19 -4.95 4.01
N ARG A 67 -2.10 -3.91 4.83
CA ARG A 67 -3.02 -2.77 4.70
C ARG A 67 -2.72 -2.03 3.39
N MET A 68 -3.74 -1.86 2.54
CA MET A 68 -3.57 -1.29 1.20
C MET A 68 -3.00 0.13 1.23
N ASP A 69 -3.36 0.96 2.20
CA ASP A 69 -2.81 2.32 2.36
C ASP A 69 -1.30 2.32 2.59
N GLN A 70 -0.80 1.37 3.40
CA GLN A 70 0.64 1.24 3.66
C GLN A 70 1.38 0.73 2.43
N VAL A 71 0.80 -0.22 1.70
CA VAL A 71 1.36 -0.75 0.45
C VAL A 71 1.41 0.35 -0.60
N ASP A 72 0.31 1.08 -0.81
CA ASP A 72 0.21 2.17 -1.78
C ASP A 72 1.20 3.30 -1.48
N HIS A 73 1.33 3.67 -0.21
CA HIS A 73 2.31 4.67 0.21
C HIS A 73 3.74 4.21 -0.06
N THR A 74 4.05 2.94 0.23
CA THR A 74 5.37 2.36 -0.01
C THR A 74 5.67 2.27 -1.51
N LEU A 75 4.72 1.85 -2.33
CA LEU A 75 4.84 1.82 -3.78
C LEU A 75 5.07 3.22 -4.36
N ARG A 76 4.36 4.24 -3.87
CA ARG A 76 4.57 5.62 -4.31
C ARG A 76 5.96 6.13 -3.98
N ARG A 77 6.45 5.83 -2.77
CA ARG A 77 7.83 6.15 -2.35
C ARG A 77 8.86 5.42 -3.22
N LEU A 78 8.60 4.16 -3.56
CA LEU A 78 9.47 3.37 -4.43
C LEU A 78 9.51 3.92 -5.85
N ALA A 79 8.38 4.35 -6.40
CA ALA A 79 8.31 4.97 -7.72
C ALA A 79 9.19 6.22 -7.81
N LEU A 80 9.11 7.10 -6.82
CA LEU A 80 9.97 8.29 -6.75
C LEU A 80 11.45 7.93 -6.63
N ALA A 81 11.79 6.90 -5.86
CA ALA A 81 13.17 6.46 -5.71
C ALA A 81 13.73 5.85 -7.00
N LEU A 82 12.92 5.09 -7.75
CA LEU A 82 13.30 4.55 -9.06
C LEU A 82 13.52 5.68 -10.06
N GLU A 83 12.62 6.66 -10.13
CA GLU A 83 12.74 7.81 -11.03
C GLU A 83 14.04 8.59 -10.77
N GLU A 84 14.34 8.88 -9.50
CA GLU A 84 15.58 9.58 -9.13
C GLU A 84 16.82 8.75 -9.47
N ARG A 85 16.80 7.43 -9.25
CA ARG A 85 17.89 6.53 -9.63
C ARG A 85 18.09 6.53 -11.15
N ASP A 86 17.00 6.39 -11.91
CA ASP A 86 17.05 6.30 -13.36
C ASP A 86 17.54 7.62 -13.97
N ARG A 87 17.14 8.77 -13.41
CA ARG A 87 17.70 10.09 -13.76
C ARG A 87 19.21 10.14 -13.52
N ARG A 88 19.66 9.67 -12.36
CA ARG A 88 21.08 9.69 -11.99
C ARG A 88 21.92 8.78 -12.89
N ILE A 89 21.38 7.63 -13.28
CA ILE A 89 22.02 6.74 -14.26
C ILE A 89 22.16 7.44 -15.60
N ALA A 90 21.09 8.09 -16.09
CA ALA A 90 21.14 8.82 -17.37
C ALA A 90 22.17 9.95 -17.36
N GLU A 91 22.30 10.68 -16.25
CA GLU A 91 23.33 11.73 -16.07
C GLU A 91 24.75 11.16 -16.13
N LEU A 92 25.01 10.07 -15.40
CA LEU A 92 26.32 9.40 -15.41
C LEU A 92 26.65 8.80 -16.77
N GLU A 93 25.67 8.25 -17.49
CA GLU A 93 25.84 7.73 -18.84
C GLU A 93 26.17 8.84 -19.84
N ALA A 94 25.54 10.01 -19.72
CA ALA A 94 25.83 11.17 -20.55
C ALA A 94 27.25 11.72 -20.30
N GLU A 95 27.69 11.78 -19.04
CA GLU A 95 29.05 12.18 -18.67
C GLU A 95 30.08 11.20 -19.27
N ARG A 96 29.84 9.88 -19.13
CA ARG A 96 30.72 8.85 -19.71
C ARG A 96 30.79 8.94 -21.23
N ALA A 97 29.66 9.16 -21.92
CA ALA A 97 29.63 9.32 -23.36
C ALA A 97 30.46 10.53 -23.82
N THR A 98 30.39 11.64 -23.07
CA THR A 98 31.17 12.86 -23.33
C THR A 98 32.68 12.57 -23.18
N ILE A 99 33.09 11.90 -22.10
CA ILE A 99 34.49 11.53 -21.86
C ILE A 99 35.01 10.61 -22.98
N SER A 100 34.26 9.56 -23.33
CA SER A 100 34.65 8.64 -24.41
C SER A 100 34.74 9.31 -25.78
N GLY A 101 33.83 10.25 -26.09
CA GLY A 101 33.86 11.01 -27.34
C GLY A 101 35.06 11.97 -27.45
N THR A 102 35.45 12.61 -26.34
CA THR A 102 36.66 13.47 -26.31
C THR A 102 37.95 12.68 -26.50
N ALA A 103 38.04 11.46 -25.94
CA ALA A 103 39.18 10.58 -26.12
C ALA A 103 39.33 10.11 -27.58
N HIS A 104 38.23 9.77 -28.26
CA HIS A 104 38.25 9.34 -29.67
C HIS A 104 38.50 10.48 -30.68
N SER A 105 38.33 11.75 -30.29
CA SER A 105 38.55 12.90 -31.18
C SER A 105 40.00 13.41 -31.19
N SER A 106 40.87 12.81 -30.37
CA SER A 106 42.27 13.26 -30.17
C SER A 106 43.31 12.35 -30.83
N GLU A 107 42.86 11.41 -31.67
CA GLU A 107 43.66 10.44 -32.43
C GLU A 107 43.46 10.65 -33.94
#